data_AF-A0A9D2L8Y2-F1
#
_entry.id   AF-A0A9D2L8Y2-F1
#
_cell.length_a   1.000
_cell.length_b   1.000
_cell.length_c   1.000
_cell.angle_alpha   90.00
_cell.angle_beta   90.00
_cell.angle_gamma   90.00
#
_symmetry.space_group_name_H-M   'P 1'
#
loop_
_entity.id
_entity.type
_entity.pdbx_description
1 polymer ?
#
loop_
_entity_poly.entity_id
_entity_poly.type
_entity_poly.pdbx_seq_one_letter_code
_entity_poly.pdbx_strand_id
1 'polypeptide(L)'
;MRELLDDLMTALTDLLQCGSASCPPETGERFQRLGERCERTGLHTGGAGMKEIGELLEGQRHVQEKDPEPLTRAVCRMVRYVELCREKISLDLVEENWKKEERGNAE
;
A
#
# COMPACT_ATOMS: atom_id res chain seq x y z
N MET A 1 9.47 8.22 2.02
CA MET A 1 8.15 7.99 1.38
C MET A 1 8.21 6.92 0.30
N ARG A 2 9.15 6.96 -0.67
CA ARG A 2 9.32 5.89 -1.68
C ARG A 2 9.50 4.50 -1.04
N GLU A 3 10.41 4.37 -0.09
CA GLU A 3 10.62 3.12 0.67
C GLU A 3 9.34 2.60 1.34
N LEU A 4 8.52 3.49 1.91
CA LEU A 4 7.26 3.08 2.51
C LEU A 4 6.31 2.53 1.44
N LEU A 5 6.19 3.17 0.28
CA LEU A 5 5.37 2.64 -0.83
C LEU A 5 5.89 1.29 -1.34
N ASP A 6 7.20 1.07 -1.31
CA ASP A 6 7.81 -0.22 -1.65
C ASP A 6 7.47 -1.29 -0.62
N ASP A 7 7.51 -0.96 0.68
CA ASP A 7 7.08 -1.84 1.76
C ASP A 7 5.59 -2.22 1.62
N LEU A 8 4.73 -1.25 1.27
CA LEU A 8 3.30 -1.49 1.03
C LEU A 8 3.10 -2.45 -0.14
N MET A 9 3.75 -2.20 -1.27
CA MET A 9 3.62 -3.05 -2.46
C MET A 9 4.14 -4.46 -2.20
N THR A 10 5.24 -4.58 -1.47
CA THR A 10 5.81 -5.88 -1.08
C THR A 10 4.79 -6.66 -0.24
N ALA A 11 4.19 -6.04 0.79
CA ALA A 11 3.20 -6.71 1.61
C ALA A 11 1.96 -7.17 0.84
N LEU A 12 1.45 -6.32 -0.08
CA LEU A 12 0.33 -6.66 -0.95
C LEU A 12 0.66 -7.84 -1.88
N THR A 13 1.87 -7.86 -2.43
CA THR A 13 2.32 -8.91 -3.35
C THR A 13 2.54 -10.23 -2.61
N ASP A 14 3.18 -10.20 -1.43
CA ASP A 14 3.37 -11.37 -0.59
C ASP A 14 2.02 -12.02 -0.24
N LEU A 15 1.01 -11.21 0.10
CA LEU A 15 -0.33 -11.71 0.39
C LEU A 15 -0.98 -12.38 -0.84
N LEU A 16 -0.84 -11.80 -2.04
CA LEU A 16 -1.34 -12.39 -3.28
C LEU A 16 -0.63 -13.70 -3.62
N GLN A 17 0.68 -13.80 -3.35
CA GLN A 17 1.47 -15.01 -3.63
C GLN A 17 1.18 -16.15 -2.67
N CYS A 18 1.06 -15.87 -1.37
CA CYS A 18 0.77 -16.89 -0.35
C CYS A 18 -0.71 -17.30 -0.36
N GLY A 19 -1.61 -16.40 -0.74
CA GLY A 19 -3.05 -16.59 -0.63
C GLY A 19 -3.56 -16.41 0.81
N SER A 20 -4.80 -15.92 0.95
CA SER A 20 -5.41 -15.59 2.25
C SER A 20 -5.67 -16.79 3.15
N ALA A 21 -5.71 -18.00 2.58
CA ALA A 21 -5.91 -19.24 3.33
C ALA A 21 -4.64 -19.75 4.01
N SER A 22 -3.46 -19.36 3.52
CA SER A 22 -2.16 -19.95 3.89
C SER A 22 -1.16 -18.92 4.41
N CYS A 23 -1.56 -17.64 4.50
CA CYS A 23 -0.68 -16.61 5.01
C CYS A 23 -0.39 -16.78 6.52
N PRO A 24 0.84 -16.52 6.98
CA PRO A 24 1.17 -16.62 8.39
C PRO A 24 0.32 -15.71 9.29
N PRO A 25 0.08 -16.09 10.56
CA PRO A 25 -0.62 -15.27 11.55
C PRO A 25 -0.09 -13.84 11.71
N GLU A 26 1.19 -13.60 11.49
CA GLU A 26 1.80 -12.28 11.57
C GLU A 26 1.47 -11.35 10.38
N THR A 27 0.85 -11.88 9.31
CA THR A 27 0.52 -11.11 8.11
C THR A 27 -0.44 -9.97 8.43
N GLY A 28 -1.50 -10.23 9.20
CA GLY A 28 -2.45 -9.20 9.63
C GLY A 28 -1.78 -8.09 10.45
N GLU A 29 -0.92 -8.45 11.41
CA GLU A 29 -0.16 -7.49 12.21
C GLU A 29 0.81 -6.65 11.39
N ARG A 30 1.42 -7.24 10.34
CA ARG A 30 2.26 -6.49 9.40
C ARG A 30 1.46 -5.41 8.69
N PHE A 31 0.25 -5.72 8.22
CA PHE A 31 -0.64 -4.73 7.58
C PHE A 31 -1.06 -3.63 8.56
N GLN A 32 -1.37 -3.95 9.82
CA GLN A 32 -1.68 -2.95 10.85
C GLN A 32 -0.50 -1.98 11.09
N ARG A 33 0.72 -2.51 11.27
CA ARG A 33 1.94 -1.69 11.44
C ARG A 33 2.25 -0.81 10.24
N LEU A 34 2.02 -1.31 9.03
CA LEU A 34 2.16 -0.52 7.80
C LEU A 34 1.11 0.59 7.74
N GLY A 35 -0.12 0.32 8.19
CA GLY A 35 -1.16 1.33 8.32
C GLY A 35 -0.77 2.47 9.26
N GLU A 36 -0.24 2.15 10.44
CA GLU A 36 0.28 3.16 11.40
C GLU A 36 1.46 3.97 10.83
N ARG A 37 2.34 3.34 10.07
CA ARG A 37 3.42 4.04 9.36
C ARG A 37 2.86 5.01 8.32
N CYS A 38 1.82 4.62 7.58
CA CYS A 38 1.15 5.49 6.62
C CYS A 38 0.57 6.74 7.30
N GLU A 39 -0.18 6.55 8.39
CA GLU A 39 -0.76 7.67 9.17
C GLU A 39 0.31 8.67 9.62
N ARG A 40 1.43 8.18 10.17
CA ARG A 40 2.54 9.03 10.62
C ARG A 40 3.23 9.81 9.50
N THR A 41 3.03 9.40 8.24
CA THR A 41 3.61 10.06 7.06
C THR A 41 2.59 10.86 6.25
N GLY A 42 1.35 10.97 6.74
CA GLY A 42 0.26 11.70 6.07
C GLY A 42 -0.43 10.91 4.94
N LEU A 43 -0.12 9.63 4.76
CA LEU A 43 -0.75 8.76 3.76
C LEU A 43 -2.05 8.14 4.31
N HIS A 44 -3.03 8.96 4.68
CA HIS A 44 -4.25 8.51 5.38
C HIS A 44 -5.05 7.44 4.60
N THR A 45 -5.18 7.58 3.28
CA THR A 45 -5.82 6.55 2.44
C THR A 45 -5.05 5.22 2.49
N GLY A 46 -3.71 5.30 2.49
CA GLY A 46 -2.83 4.16 2.72
C GLY A 46 -3.04 3.52 4.09
N GLY A 47 -3.14 4.35 5.12
CA GLY A 47 -3.37 3.94 6.50
C GLY A 47 -4.67 3.16 6.67
N ALA A 48 -5.79 3.74 6.22
CA ALA A 48 -7.10 3.11 6.27
C ALA A 48 -7.13 1.77 5.52
N GLY A 49 -6.61 1.73 4.29
CA GLY A 49 -6.66 0.52 3.48
C GLY A 49 -5.77 -0.62 3.99
N MET A 50 -4.62 -0.32 4.58
CA MET A 50 -3.78 -1.35 5.19
C MET A 50 -4.41 -1.91 6.47
N LYS A 51 -5.04 -1.06 7.29
CA LYS A 51 -5.79 -1.52 8.48
C LYS A 51 -6.97 -2.42 8.11
N GLU A 52 -7.75 -2.03 7.10
CA GLU A 52 -8.87 -2.83 6.58
C GLU A 52 -8.42 -4.22 6.12
N ILE A 53 -7.31 -4.31 5.38
CA ILE A 53 -6.74 -5.61 4.97
C ILE A 53 -6.34 -6.43 6.20
N GLY A 54 -5.68 -5.82 7.20
CA GLY A 54 -5.31 -6.49 8.44
C GLY A 54 -6.52 -7.04 9.21
N GLU A 55 -7.60 -6.26 9.30
CA GLU A 55 -8.86 -6.66 9.94
C GLU A 55 -9.56 -7.80 9.20
N LEU A 56 -9.61 -7.73 7.87
CA LEU A 56 -10.18 -8.80 7.04
C LEU A 56 -9.41 -10.12 7.19
N LEU A 57 -8.07 -10.06 7.26
CA LEU A 57 -7.24 -11.24 7.50
C LEU A 57 -7.47 -11.84 8.88
N GLU A 58 -7.64 -11.01 9.91
CA GLU A 58 -7.92 -11.48 11.27
C GLU A 58 -9.32 -12.10 11.35
N GLY A 59 -10.33 -11.43 10.79
CA GLY A 59 -11.71 -11.90 10.77
C GLY A 59 -11.89 -13.24 10.05
N GLN A 60 -11.07 -13.54 9.04
CA GLN A 60 -11.14 -14.79 8.29
C GLN A 60 -10.44 -15.99 8.95
N ARG A 61 -9.71 -15.82 10.06
CA ARG A 61 -8.93 -16.94 10.68
C ARG A 61 -9.78 -18.05 11.26
N HIS A 62 -10.90 -17.67 11.87
CA HIS A 62 -11.75 -18.60 12.63
C HIS A 62 -13.04 -18.96 11.89
N VAL A 63 -13.20 -18.49 10.66
CA VAL A 63 -14.40 -18.72 9.85
C VAL A 63 -14.19 -19.93 8.95
N GLN A 64 -15.17 -20.84 8.98
CA GLN A 64 -15.12 -22.11 8.26
C GLN A 64 -15.38 -21.95 6.76
N GLU A 65 -16.20 -20.96 6.36
CA GLU A 65 -16.46 -20.60 4.97
C GLU A 65 -15.96 -19.17 4.71
N LYS A 66 -14.86 -19.07 3.95
CA LYS A 66 -14.22 -17.77 3.67
C LYS A 66 -14.79 -17.19 2.39
N ASP A 67 -15.36 -15.98 2.49
CA ASP A 67 -15.61 -15.15 1.32
C ASP A 67 -14.32 -14.39 0.95
N PRO A 68 -13.67 -14.70 -0.18
CA PRO A 68 -12.44 -14.02 -0.58
C PRO A 68 -12.71 -12.60 -1.12
N GLU A 69 -13.93 -12.28 -1.56
CA GLU A 69 -14.23 -11.08 -2.32
C GLU A 69 -13.86 -9.77 -1.59
N PRO A 70 -14.19 -9.57 -0.31
CA PRO A 70 -13.86 -8.33 0.39
C PRO A 70 -12.35 -8.09 0.46
N LEU A 71 -11.59 -9.15 0.77
CA LEU A 71 -10.13 -9.07 0.87
C LEU A 71 -9.49 -8.82 -0.49
N THR A 72 -9.90 -9.55 -1.53
CA THR A 72 -9.40 -9.33 -2.89
C THR A 72 -9.67 -7.91 -3.36
N ARG A 73 -10.88 -7.39 -3.12
CA ARG A 73 -11.25 -6.01 -3.49
C ARG A 73 -10.39 -4.97 -2.76
N ALA A 74 -10.17 -5.15 -1.46
CA ALA A 74 -9.32 -4.26 -0.67
C ALA A 74 -7.87 -4.28 -1.18
N VAL A 75 -7.31 -5.47 -1.44
CA VAL A 75 -5.95 -5.64 -1.99
C VAL A 75 -5.81 -4.96 -3.35
N CYS A 76 -6.73 -5.22 -4.31
CA CYS A 76 -6.68 -4.60 -5.63
C CYS A 76 -6.75 -3.07 -5.57
N ARG A 77 -7.63 -2.53 -4.72
CA ARG A 77 -7.73 -1.08 -4.49
C ARG A 77 -6.42 -0.52 -3.95
N MET A 78 -5.77 -1.22 -3.02
CA MET A 78 -4.52 -0.76 -2.42
C MET A 78 -3.31 -0.88 -3.34
N VAL A 79 -3.24 -1.92 -4.18
CA VAL A 79 -2.24 -1.99 -5.25
C VAL A 79 -2.36 -0.76 -6.15
N ARG A 80 -3.58 -0.46 -6.62
CA ARG A 80 -3.81 0.70 -7.50
C ARG A 80 -3.45 2.02 -6.81
N TYR A 81 -3.77 2.17 -5.53
CA TYR A 81 -3.39 3.34 -4.74
C TYR A 81 -1.87 3.53 -4.71
N VAL A 82 -1.11 2.47 -4.41
CA VAL A 82 0.35 2.55 -4.33
C VAL A 82 0.98 2.89 -5.69
N GLU A 83 0.45 2.33 -6.79
CA GLU A 83 0.86 2.70 -8.15
C GLU A 83 0.65 4.18 -8.43
N LEU A 84 -0.54 4.72 -8.13
CA LEU A 84 -0.84 6.13 -8.32
C LEU A 84 0.08 7.04 -7.49
N CYS A 85 0.39 6.66 -6.25
CA CYS A 85 1.34 7.41 -5.42
C CYS A 85 2.74 7.43 -6.05
N ARG A 86 3.20 6.30 -6.62
CA ARG A 86 4.50 6.22 -7.31
C ARG A 86 4.51 7.07 -8.59
N GLU A 87 3.45 6.99 -9.40
CA GLU A 87 3.28 7.81 -10.60
C GLU A 87 3.33 9.31 -10.24
N LYS A 88 2.58 9.73 -9.22
CA LYS A 88 2.58 11.13 -8.73
C LYS A 88 3.97 11.60 -8.32
N ILE A 89 4.68 10.82 -7.52
CA ILE A 89 6.04 11.14 -7.10
C ILE A 89 7.01 11.24 -8.29
N SER A 90 6.81 10.40 -9.32
CA SER A 90 7.61 10.47 -10.54
C SER A 90 7.35 11.76 -11.32
N LEU A 91 6.09 12.15 -11.46
CA LEU A 91 5.69 13.39 -12.14
C LEU A 91 6.21 14.63 -11.42
N ASP A 92 6.08 14.68 -10.09
CA ASP A 92 6.62 15.79 -9.28
C ASP A 92 8.12 15.98 -9.51
N LEU A 93 8.89 14.88 -9.58
CA LEU A 93 10.33 14.93 -9.82
C LEU A 93 10.67 15.47 -11.22
N VAL A 94 9.91 15.04 -12.24
CA VAL A 94 10.08 15.55 -13.62
C VAL A 94 9.78 17.04 -13.67
N GLU A 95 8.70 17.49 -13.02
CA GLU A 95 8.33 18.90 -12.96
C GLU A 95 9.41 19.75 -12.25
N GLU A 96 9.95 19.26 -11.13
CA GLU A 96 11.03 19.94 -10.42
C GLU A 96 12.30 20.07 -11.26
N ASN A 97 12.66 19.03 -12.02
CA ASN A 97 13.83 19.04 -12.90
C ASN A 97 13.65 20.04 -14.04
N TRP A 98 12.48 20.02 -14.69
CA TRP A 98 12.16 20.99 -15.74
C TRP A 98 12.27 22.43 -15.21
N LYS A 99 11.66 22.73 -14.05
CA LYS A 99 11.76 24.06 -13.43
C LYS A 99 13.19 24.48 -13.08
N LYS A 100 14.12 23.55 -12.87
CA LYS A 100 15.53 23.85 -12.62
C LYS A 100 16.27 24.16 -13.92
N GLU A 101 16.01 23.40 -14.98
CA GLU A 101 16.59 23.62 -16.32
C GLU A 101 16.16 24.96 -16.91
N GLU A 102 14.88 25.34 -16.78
CA GLU A 102 14.39 26.64 -17.25
C GLU A 102 15.04 27.83 -16.52
N ARG A 103 15.30 27.68 -15.22
CA ARG A 103 15.99 28.72 -14.44
C ARG A 103 17.48 28.81 -14.78
N GLY A 104 18.14 27.68 -15.01
CA GLY A 104 19.55 27.64 -15.41
C GLY A 104 19.81 28.13 -16.83
N ASN A 105 18.82 28.08 -17.73
CA ASN A 105 18.91 28.64 -19.08
C ASN A 105 18.54 30.14 -19.16
N ALA A 106 18.03 30.72 -18.07
CA ALA A 106 17.66 32.13 -17.98
C ALA A 106 18.74 33.01 -17.32
N GLU A 107 19.83 32.40 -16.82
CA GLU A 107 21.04 33.03 -16.25
C GLU A 107 22.20 32.96 -17.24
#